data_AF-A0AAV8XVV7-F1
#
_entry.id   AF-A0AAV8XVV7-F1
#
_cell.length_a   1.000
_cell.length_b   1.000
_cell.length_c   1.000
_cell.angle_alpha   90.00
_cell.angle_beta   90.00
_cell.angle_gamma   90.00
#
_symmetry.space_group_name_H-M   'P 1'
#
loop_
_entity.id
_entity.type
_entity.pdbx_description
1 polymer ?
#
loop_
_entity_poly.entity_id
_entity_poly.type
_entity_poly.pdbx_seq_one_letter_code
_entity_poly.pdbx_strand_id
1 'polypeptide(L)'
;MSPRKDVRGSGVLNSLINKLPFELHIPGYQYCGPGTKLHKRLARGDPGINLLDKSCREHDISYSNSSNLEDRHKADYILEQRAWDRVKSKDASKGEKAAAWGVTTAMKLKRKLGMGIKKEPEKRWL
;
A
#
# COMPACT_ATOMS: atom_id res chain seq x y z
N MET A 1 -35.89 -2.09 17.69
CA MET A 1 -34.48 -2.46 17.86
C MET A 1 -34.23 -3.74 17.04
N SER A 2 -33.72 -3.64 15.82
CA SER A 2 -33.51 -4.82 14.95
C SER A 2 -32.08 -5.37 15.12
N PRO A 3 -31.87 -6.69 15.18
CA PRO A 3 -30.53 -7.25 15.35
C PRO A 3 -29.69 -7.03 14.09
N ARG A 4 -28.48 -6.49 14.25
CA ARG A 4 -27.50 -6.38 13.16
C ARG A 4 -27.13 -7.80 12.74
N LYS A 5 -27.48 -8.18 11.50
CA LYS A 5 -27.01 -9.41 10.88
C LYS A 5 -25.49 -9.28 10.68
N ASP A 6 -24.73 -10.02 11.45
CA ASP A 6 -23.30 -10.21 11.24
C ASP A 6 -23.10 -11.06 9.99
N VAL A 7 -22.86 -10.40 8.85
CA VAL A 7 -22.57 -11.07 7.58
C VAL A 7 -21.13 -11.54 7.63
N ARG A 8 -20.92 -12.72 8.24
CA ARG A 8 -19.67 -13.46 8.13
C ARG A 8 -19.48 -13.87 6.67
N GLY A 9 -18.65 -13.11 5.95
CA GLY A 9 -18.23 -13.45 4.59
C GLY A 9 -17.41 -14.74 4.58
N SER A 10 -18.07 -15.88 4.38
CA SER A 10 -17.43 -17.17 4.11
C SER A 10 -17.04 -17.24 2.63
N GLY A 11 -15.74 -17.31 2.33
CA GLY A 11 -15.26 -17.53 0.97
C GLY A 11 -13.84 -17.03 0.80
N VAL A 12 -13.15 -17.62 -0.18
CA VAL A 12 -11.77 -17.41 -0.69
C VAL A 12 -11.08 -16.09 -0.30
N LEU A 13 -11.79 -14.96 -0.25
CA LEU A 13 -11.33 -13.68 0.31
C LEU A 13 -10.75 -13.79 1.73
N ASN A 14 -11.40 -14.45 2.69
CA ASN A 14 -10.87 -14.58 4.05
C ASN A 14 -9.63 -15.48 4.09
N SER A 15 -9.58 -16.51 3.24
CA SER A 15 -8.41 -17.39 3.07
C SER A 15 -7.25 -16.68 2.37
N LEU A 16 -7.54 -15.82 1.39
CA LEU A 16 -6.56 -14.96 0.71
C LEU A 16 -6.03 -13.87 1.65
N ILE A 17 -6.89 -13.26 2.48
CA ILE A 17 -6.47 -12.30 3.51
C ILE A 17 -5.55 -12.97 4.54
N ASN A 18 -5.82 -14.22 4.92
CA ASN A 18 -4.95 -15.01 5.78
C ASN A 18 -3.70 -15.57 5.07
N LYS A 19 -3.69 -15.60 3.73
CA LYS A 19 -2.53 -15.96 2.89
C LYS A 19 -1.75 -14.75 2.39
N LEU A 20 -2.24 -13.53 2.60
CA LEU A 20 -1.40 -12.34 2.51
C LEU A 20 -0.34 -12.53 3.58
N PRO A 21 0.95 -12.60 3.23
CA PRO A 21 1.98 -12.67 4.25
C PRO A 21 1.77 -11.47 5.17
N PHE A 22 1.94 -11.67 6.47
CA PHE A 22 1.82 -10.65 7.52
C PHE A 22 2.78 -9.45 7.36
N GLU A 23 3.42 -9.30 6.20
CA GLU A 23 4.15 -8.14 5.71
C GLU A 23 3.21 -6.96 5.46
N LEU A 24 2.70 -6.39 6.55
CA LEU A 24 2.15 -5.05 6.48
C LEU A 24 3.32 -4.06 6.54
N HIS A 25 4.17 -4.13 7.58
CA HIS A 25 5.36 -3.29 7.71
C HIS A 25 6.63 -4.12 7.55
N ILE A 26 7.47 -3.76 6.58
CA ILE A 26 8.71 -4.51 6.28
C ILE A 26 9.63 -4.41 7.51
N PRO A 27 10.07 -5.53 8.11
CA PRO A 27 10.96 -5.50 9.27
C PRO A 27 12.23 -4.68 9.00
N GLY A 28 12.57 -3.79 9.93
CA GLY A 28 13.73 -2.89 9.81
C GLY A 28 13.49 -1.62 8.98
N TYR A 29 12.42 -1.54 8.18
CA TYR A 29 12.11 -0.34 7.40
C TYR A 29 11.47 0.75 8.26
N GLN A 30 11.71 2.02 7.89
CA GLN A 30 11.13 3.17 8.58
C GLN A 30 9.85 3.66 7.91
N TYR A 31 9.50 3.29 6.69
CA TYR A 31 8.33 3.87 6.02
C TYR A 31 7.54 2.85 5.21
N CYS A 32 8.18 1.79 4.71
CA CYS A 32 7.48 0.77 3.93
C CYS A 32 6.56 -0.08 4.79
N GLY A 33 5.31 0.37 4.93
CA GLY A 33 4.21 -0.40 5.48
C GLY A 33 2.96 0.42 5.83
N PRO A 34 1.76 -0.19 5.80
CA PRO A 34 0.54 0.41 6.34
C PRO A 34 0.66 0.68 7.83
N GLY A 35 0.00 1.76 8.27
CA GLY A 35 0.03 2.19 9.67
C GLY A 35 1.35 2.86 10.08
N THR A 36 2.23 3.20 9.12
CA THR A 36 3.43 4.00 9.38
C THR A 36 3.08 5.26 10.18
N LYS A 37 3.78 5.46 11.30
CA LYS A 37 3.65 6.62 12.18
C LYS A 37 4.39 7.83 11.56
N LEU A 38 3.93 8.27 10.38
CA LEU A 38 4.61 9.25 9.52
C LEU A 38 5.08 10.48 10.30
N HIS A 39 4.17 11.21 10.94
CA HIS A 39 4.49 12.43 11.69
C HIS A 39 5.58 12.24 12.75
N LYS A 40 5.56 11.11 13.49
CA LYS A 40 6.58 10.83 14.51
C LYS A 40 7.96 10.59 13.89
N ARG A 41 8.01 9.88 12.76
CA ARG A 41 9.26 9.57 12.05
C ARG A 41 9.83 10.81 11.36
N LEU A 42 8.97 11.65 10.79
CA LEU A 42 9.37 12.95 10.25
C LEU A 42 9.89 13.91 11.33
N ALA A 43 9.21 14.02 12.47
CA ALA A 43 9.66 14.86 13.58
C ALA A 43 11.00 14.40 14.18
N ARG A 44 11.27 13.10 14.17
CA ARG A 44 12.57 12.55 14.58
C ARG A 44 13.68 12.76 13.53
N GLY A 45 13.32 13.05 12.27
CA GLY A 45 14.27 13.24 11.18
C GLY A 45 14.72 11.94 10.50
N ASP A 46 13.94 10.86 10.59
CA ASP A 46 14.27 9.57 9.98
C ASP A 46 14.36 9.70 8.45
N PRO A 47 15.54 9.49 7.82
CA PRO A 47 15.70 9.73 6.38
C PRO A 47 15.20 8.58 5.50
N GLY A 48 14.91 7.40 6.06
CA GLY A 48 14.73 6.14 5.34
C GLY A 48 16.05 5.38 5.22
N ILE A 49 16.03 4.07 5.50
CA ILE A 49 17.25 3.25 5.64
C ILE A 49 17.92 2.90 4.29
N ASN A 50 17.19 2.97 3.19
CA ASN A 50 17.67 2.77 1.83
C ASN A 50 16.78 3.52 0.82
N LEU A 51 17.05 3.38 -0.47
CA LEU A 51 16.32 4.10 -1.52
C LEU A 51 14.87 3.64 -1.66
N LEU A 52 14.58 2.35 -1.42
CA LEU A 52 13.20 1.88 -1.32
C LEU A 52 12.46 2.55 -0.16
N ASP A 53 13.06 2.59 1.02
CA ASP A 53 12.44 3.16 2.23
C ASP A 53 12.21 4.68 2.09
N LYS A 54 13.14 5.38 1.45
CA LYS A 54 12.97 6.78 1.04
C LYS A 54 11.78 6.96 0.09
N SER A 55 11.59 6.03 -0.85
CA SER A 55 10.44 6.07 -1.77
C SER A 55 9.11 5.86 -1.01
N CYS A 56 9.09 4.96 -0.02
CA CYS A 56 7.92 4.78 0.85
C CYS A 56 7.64 6.04 1.70
N ARG A 57 8.68 6.72 2.19
CA ARG A 57 8.54 8.01 2.89
C ARG A 57 7.86 9.07 2.02
N GLU A 58 8.32 9.24 0.78
CA GLU A 58 7.74 10.20 -0.16
C GLU A 58 6.29 9.87 -0.56
N HIS A 59 6.00 8.57 -0.71
CA HIS A 59 4.63 8.09 -0.89
C HIS A 59 3.75 8.48 0.29
N ASP A 60 4.17 8.19 1.52
CA ASP A 60 3.35 8.46 2.71
C ASP A 60 3.10 9.96 2.90
N ILE A 61 4.09 10.82 2.62
CA ILE A 61 3.93 12.29 2.61
C ILE A 61 2.91 12.72 1.55
N SER A 62 3.02 12.22 0.32
CA SER A 62 2.07 12.57 -0.74
C SER A 62 0.66 12.09 -0.39
N TYR A 63 0.54 10.90 0.19
CA TYR A 63 -0.73 10.31 0.61
C TYR A 63 -1.37 11.07 1.78
N SER A 64 -0.56 11.62 2.71
CA SER A 64 -1.05 12.46 3.81
C SER A 64 -1.49 13.84 3.36
N ASN A 65 -0.86 14.40 2.33
CA ASN A 65 -1.11 15.76 1.86
C ASN A 65 -2.36 15.88 0.97
N SER A 66 -2.88 14.78 0.42
CA SER A 66 -4.07 14.80 -0.44
C SER A 66 -5.07 13.70 -0.09
N SER A 67 -6.35 14.08 -0.06
CA SER A 67 -7.49 13.14 -0.05
C SER A 67 -8.05 12.86 -1.44
N ASN A 68 -7.55 13.54 -2.49
CA ASN A 68 -7.98 13.32 -3.87
C ASN A 68 -7.51 11.94 -4.35
N LEU A 69 -8.43 11.20 -4.97
CA LEU A 69 -8.17 9.87 -5.51
C LEU A 69 -7.11 9.88 -6.60
N GLU A 70 -7.11 10.90 -7.47
CA GLU A 70 -6.15 11.02 -8.57
C GLU A 70 -4.71 11.19 -8.05
N ASP A 71 -4.51 12.09 -7.07
CA ASP A 71 -3.22 12.31 -6.43
C ASP A 71 -2.71 11.04 -5.74
N ARG A 72 -3.60 10.31 -5.07
CA ARG A 72 -3.27 9.04 -4.41
C ARG A 72 -2.92 7.95 -5.41
N HIS A 73 -3.62 7.85 -6.52
CA HIS A 73 -3.27 6.92 -7.61
C HIS A 73 -1.92 7.27 -8.25
N LYS A 74 -1.62 8.56 -8.39
CA LYS A 74 -0.31 9.03 -8.86
C LYS A 74 0.80 8.65 -7.86
N ALA A 75 0.57 8.84 -6.55
CA ALA A 75 1.51 8.42 -5.51
C ALA A 75 1.74 6.90 -5.53
N ASP A 76 0.68 6.10 -5.64
CA ASP A 76 0.77 4.63 -5.76
C ASP A 76 1.59 4.22 -6.99
N TYR A 77 1.38 4.88 -8.14
CA TYR A 77 2.10 4.59 -9.38
C TYR A 77 3.59 4.94 -9.28
N ILE A 78 3.92 6.10 -8.71
CA ILE A 78 5.31 6.52 -8.52
C ILE A 78 6.04 5.54 -7.59
N LEU A 79 5.40 5.10 -6.50
CA LEU A 79 5.99 4.11 -5.60
C LEU A 79 6.19 2.75 -6.31
N GLU A 80 5.21 2.30 -7.10
CA GLU A 80 5.34 1.08 -7.93
C GLU A 80 6.58 1.14 -8.83
N GLN A 81 6.76 2.23 -9.58
CA GLN A 81 7.89 2.36 -10.51
C GLN A 81 9.24 2.43 -9.79
N ARG A 82 9.35 3.23 -8.72
CA ARG A 82 10.59 3.35 -7.95
C ARG A 82 10.97 2.04 -7.28
N ALA A 83 10.00 1.32 -6.73
CA ALA A 83 10.23 -0.01 -6.19
C ALA A 83 10.72 -0.97 -7.28
N TRP A 84 10.11 -0.96 -8.47
CA TRP A 84 10.56 -1.79 -9.58
C TRP A 84 11.99 -1.46 -10.04
N ASP A 85 12.38 -0.19 -10.01
CA ASP A 85 13.76 0.21 -10.31
C ASP A 85 14.75 -0.32 -9.27
N ARG A 86 14.36 -0.37 -7.98
CA ARG A 86 15.17 -1.02 -6.94
C ARG A 86 15.32 -2.52 -7.14
N VAL A 87 14.29 -3.22 -7.65
CA VAL A 87 14.39 -4.65 -8.01
C VAL A 87 15.49 -4.88 -9.05
N LYS A 88 15.54 -4.04 -10.09
CA LYS A 88 16.49 -4.16 -11.21
C LYS A 88 17.89 -3.61 -10.91
N SER A 89 18.02 -2.76 -9.91
CA SER A 89 19.26 -2.04 -9.60
C SER A 89 20.42 -2.98 -9.27
N LYS A 90 21.64 -2.60 -9.65
CA LYS A 90 22.86 -3.36 -9.33
C LYS A 90 23.39 -3.06 -7.93
N ASP A 91 23.14 -1.85 -7.44
CA ASP A 91 23.57 -1.35 -6.12
C ASP A 91 22.65 -1.78 -4.97
N ALA A 92 21.42 -2.23 -5.26
CA ALA A 92 20.48 -2.70 -4.25
C ALA A 92 20.92 -4.04 -3.64
N SER A 93 20.82 -4.15 -2.31
CA SER A 93 21.06 -5.41 -1.60
C SER A 93 20.00 -6.46 -1.95
N LYS A 94 20.30 -7.75 -1.74
CA LYS A 94 19.32 -8.83 -1.96
C LYS A 94 18.04 -8.62 -1.14
N GLY A 95 18.19 -8.15 0.11
CA GLY A 95 17.06 -7.83 0.98
C GLY A 95 16.24 -6.65 0.48
N GLU A 96 16.90 -5.57 0.02
CA GLU A 96 16.20 -4.42 -0.57
C GLU A 96 15.43 -4.83 -1.83
N LYS A 97 16.00 -5.68 -2.68
CA LYS A 97 15.34 -6.19 -3.89
C LYS A 97 14.10 -7.01 -3.56
N ALA A 98 14.17 -7.90 -2.57
CA ALA A 98 13.02 -8.70 -2.14
C ALA A 98 11.90 -7.80 -1.59
N ALA A 99 12.25 -6.87 -0.70
CA ALA A 99 11.32 -5.86 -0.19
C ALA A 99 10.69 -5.02 -1.32
N ALA A 100 11.51 -4.58 -2.28
CA ALA A 100 11.06 -3.77 -3.40
C ALA A 100 10.10 -4.54 -4.33
N TRP A 101 10.34 -5.83 -4.54
CA TRP A 101 9.44 -6.69 -5.30
C TRP A 101 8.08 -6.85 -4.60
N GLY A 102 8.08 -7.01 -3.28
CA GLY A 102 6.86 -7.01 -2.46
C GLY A 102 6.07 -5.70 -2.60
N VAL A 103 6.74 -4.55 -2.41
CA VAL A 103 6.12 -3.22 -2.58
C VAL A 103 5.56 -3.02 -3.99
N THR A 104 6.31 -3.42 -5.03
CA THR A 104 5.85 -3.34 -6.42
C THR A 104 4.55 -4.11 -6.62
N THR A 105 4.50 -5.35 -6.14
CA THR A 105 3.33 -6.22 -6.26
C THR A 105 2.13 -5.65 -5.51
N ALA A 106 2.36 -5.14 -4.29
CA ALA A 106 1.32 -4.52 -3.48
C ALA A 106 0.73 -3.26 -4.15
N MET A 107 1.58 -2.35 -4.65
CA MET A 107 1.11 -1.13 -5.33
C MET A 107 0.36 -1.47 -6.61
N LYS A 108 0.86 -2.42 -7.41
CA LYS A 108 0.19 -2.86 -8.63
C LYS A 108 -1.20 -3.45 -8.35
N LEU A 109 -1.33 -4.24 -7.29
CA LEU A 109 -2.62 -4.78 -6.85
C LEU A 109 -3.56 -3.65 -6.38
N LYS A 110 -3.05 -2.73 -5.55
CA LYS A 110 -3.81 -1.58 -5.05
C LYS A 110 -4.38 -0.73 -6.18
N ARG A 111 -3.57 -0.39 -7.18
CA ARG A 111 -4.03 0.40 -8.34
C ARG A 111 -5.09 -0.33 -9.15
N LYS A 112 -4.92 -1.64 -9.38
CA LYS A 112 -5.93 -2.44 -10.11
C LYS A 112 -7.27 -2.50 -9.39
N LEU A 113 -7.26 -2.55 -8.05
CA LEU A 113 -8.48 -2.54 -7.25
C LEU A 113 -9.11 -1.13 -7.14
N GLY A 114 -8.28 -0.09 -7.04
CA GLY A 114 -8.71 1.33 -6.95
C GLY A 114 -9.23 1.94 -8.25
N MET A 115 -8.92 1.32 -9.41
CA MET A 115 -9.46 1.70 -10.72
C MET A 115 -10.93 1.30 -10.96
N GLY A 116 -11.58 0.63 -9.99
CA GLY A 116 -13.03 0.46 -9.92
C GLY A 116 -13.61 -0.72 -10.70
N ILE A 117 -14.29 -1.61 -9.97
CA ILE A 117 -15.53 -2.23 -10.44
C ILE A 117 -16.61 -1.15 -10.30
N LYS A 118 -17.25 -0.74 -11.40
CA LYS A 118 -18.41 0.15 -11.34
C LYS A 118 -19.51 -0.54 -10.51
N LYS A 119 -19.94 0.05 -9.41
CA LYS A 119 -21.24 -0.34 -8.82
C LYS A 119 -22.31 0.14 -9.80
N GLU A 120 -23.11 -0.78 -10.32
CA GLU A 120 -24.37 -0.40 -10.95
C GLU A 120 -25.18 0.45 -9.95
N PRO A 121 -25.82 1.54 -10.39
CA PRO A 121 -26.77 2.23 -9.54
C PRO A 121 -27.89 1.26 -9.19
N GLU A 122 -28.10 1.04 -7.89
CA GLU A 122 -29.25 0.30 -7.37
C GLU A 122 -30.52 0.95 -7.92
N LYS A 123 -31.24 0.24 -8.80
CA LYS A 123 -32.54 0.68 -9.31
C LYS A 123 -33.51 0.71 -8.15
N ARG A 124 -33.76 1.91 -7.63
CA ARG A 124 -34.83 2.19 -6.69
C ARG A 124 -36.15 2.12 -7.47
N TRP A 125 -36.83 0.99 -7.37
CA TRP A 125 -38.24 0.89 -7.77
C TRP A 125 -39.05 1.75 -6.78
N LEU A 126 -39.81 2.70 -7.34
CA LEU A 126 -40.81 3.51 -6.64
C LEU A 126 -41.99 2.64 -6.21
#